data_AF-A0A355RZS7-F1
#
_entry.id   AF-A0A355RZS7-F1
#
_cell.length_a   1.000
_cell.length_b   1.000
_cell.length_c   1.000
_cell.angle_alpha   90.00
_cell.angle_beta   90.00
_cell.angle_gamma   90.00
#
_symmetry.space_group_name_H-M   'P 1'
#
loop_
_entity.id
_entity.type
_entity.pdbx_description
1 polymer ?
#
loop_
_entity_poly.entity_id
_entity_poly.type
_entity_poly.pdbx_seq_one_letter_code
_entity_poly.pdbx_strand_id
1 'polypeptide(L)'
;MHKFSKFISIGIMAVLIISYKMGIRAYATETYNRIGGADRYLTAVEISNTGWPEGSENVVLATADDFPDALCAAPLAKELDAPILLVGKDELDKVVKDEIERLGASKAIIVGGDGVISSSVEGQLSDMGLDCVRLGGEDRYETSLDIADYMAQKLEIGDELAIATGDDFPDALSIASIAGIKGMPILLSQKDELLEGIEGFIDEHDITDTYIVGGTGVISSSVEEKLPNSVRLGGEERYETNVKVLSWFKDDIDLNRIYLATGNDYPDALSGSVLAAKYSAPIVLVDKIPPKPALDFVADNRLSIRNITAIGGEGVVPGSCIEPFLPKIESIENIVNFIDENKKCELPSSVKAYMDNGTFKDVAVDWTKSSNTNEAIVREYTGSVKGYPSDVTLDFVIKHKIMGKSVLSAKQLTNFVKEYNPDFNPEIAEAFIDVGNKYGIRGDIAFCQSIHETGYFKFGGDVKPEQNNFAGIGATGGGNPGNSFSTIEEGVTAQMQHLYAYASTKALPDGEELVDPRFTLIKVRGTAPYWEDLGAKWACPGYDTSVYNSFEEAMISGATYGQNIISIYQRIIDNVQ
;
A
#
# COMPACT_ATOMS: atom_id res chain seq x y z
N MET A 1 -49.28 -32.91 -45.84
CA MET A 1 -49.32 -32.44 -44.44
C MET A 1 -47.93 -32.01 -44.03
N HIS A 2 -47.81 -30.81 -43.44
CA HIS A 2 -46.77 -30.26 -42.55
C HIS A 2 -45.58 -31.18 -42.16
N LYS A 3 -44.34 -30.73 -41.94
CA LYS A 3 -43.71 -29.41 -41.75
C LYS A 3 -42.19 -29.70 -41.76
N PHE A 4 -41.40 -28.91 -42.49
CA PHE A 4 -40.39 -27.98 -41.95
C PHE A 4 -39.22 -28.55 -41.15
N SER A 5 -38.03 -28.26 -41.69
CA SER A 5 -36.72 -28.26 -41.06
C SER A 5 -36.70 -27.51 -39.72
N LYS A 6 -35.73 -27.86 -38.86
CA LYS A 6 -34.85 -26.87 -38.22
C LYS A 6 -33.67 -27.52 -37.51
N PHE A 7 -32.50 -26.99 -37.88
CA PHE A 7 -31.24 -27.07 -37.18
C PHE A 7 -31.43 -26.73 -35.69
N ILE A 8 -30.91 -27.58 -34.81
CA ILE A 8 -30.69 -27.22 -33.41
C ILE A 8 -29.25 -26.70 -33.32
N SER A 9 -29.12 -25.38 -33.43
CA SER A 9 -27.93 -24.64 -33.06
C SER A 9 -28.04 -24.35 -31.56
N ILE A 10 -27.38 -25.15 -30.72
CA ILE A 10 -27.22 -24.82 -29.30
C ILE A 10 -26.06 -23.82 -29.22
N GLY A 11 -26.42 -22.55 -29.03
CA GLY A 11 -25.48 -21.48 -28.77
C GLY A 11 -24.78 -21.70 -27.43
N ILE A 12 -23.45 -21.71 -27.47
CA ILE A 12 -22.57 -21.67 -26.31
C ILE A 12 -22.77 -20.31 -25.62
N MET A 13 -23.40 -20.33 -24.45
CA MET A 13 -23.49 -19.17 -23.57
C MET A 13 -22.13 -18.98 -22.90
N ALA A 14 -21.26 -18.17 -23.52
CA ALA A 14 -19.99 -17.77 -22.92
C ALA A 14 -20.27 -16.86 -21.72
N VAL A 15 -20.20 -17.43 -20.52
CA VAL A 15 -20.13 -16.66 -19.27
C VAL A 15 -18.73 -16.07 -19.21
N LEU A 16 -18.60 -14.80 -19.60
CA LEU A 16 -17.42 -13.98 -19.33
C LEU A 16 -17.37 -13.71 -17.82
N ILE A 17 -16.72 -14.61 -17.08
CA ILE A 17 -16.26 -14.33 -15.73
C ILE A 17 -15.09 -13.36 -15.87
N ILE A 18 -15.38 -12.07 -15.80
CA ILE A 18 -14.37 -11.04 -15.56
C ILE A 18 -13.90 -11.30 -14.12
N SER A 19 -12.86 -12.11 -13.98
CA SER A 19 -12.10 -12.23 -12.73
C SER A 19 -11.40 -10.89 -12.51
N TYR A 20 -12.05 -9.96 -11.82
CA TYR A 20 -11.35 -8.88 -11.16
C TYR A 20 -10.36 -9.55 -10.21
N LYS A 21 -9.06 -9.48 -10.52
CA LYS A 21 -8.01 -9.71 -9.54
C LYS A 21 -8.17 -8.62 -8.48
N MET A 22 -9.03 -8.87 -7.50
CA MET A 22 -9.06 -8.07 -6.29
C MET A 22 -7.74 -8.38 -5.58
N GLY A 23 -6.72 -7.57 -5.87
CA GLY A 23 -5.45 -7.65 -5.18
C GLY A 23 -5.75 -7.52 -3.70
N ILE A 24 -5.48 -8.57 -2.93
CA ILE A 24 -5.58 -8.53 -1.48
C ILE A 24 -4.45 -7.60 -1.04
N ARG A 25 -4.77 -6.31 -0.86
CA ARG A 25 -3.81 -5.36 -0.28
C ARG A 25 -3.74 -5.67 1.23
N ALA A 26 -2.54 -5.76 1.79
CA ALA A 26 -2.33 -6.01 3.22
C ALA A 26 -2.36 -4.69 4.01
N TYR A 27 -2.65 -4.74 5.31
CA TYR A 27 -2.51 -3.60 6.22
C TYR A 27 -1.01 -3.33 6.51
N ALA A 28 -0.56 -2.09 6.44
CA ALA A 28 0.79 -1.68 6.80
C ALA A 28 0.86 -1.21 8.26
N THR A 29 1.76 -1.76 9.07
CA THR A 29 2.13 -1.23 10.38
C THR A 29 3.43 -0.43 10.25
N GLU A 30 3.50 0.78 10.81
CA GLU A 30 4.73 1.59 10.85
C GLU A 30 5.74 1.02 11.85
N THR A 31 6.28 -0.15 11.55
CA THR A 31 7.24 -0.80 12.43
C THR A 31 8.26 -1.52 11.61
N TYR A 32 9.52 -1.13 11.74
CA TYR A 32 10.63 -2.04 11.51
C TYR A 32 10.83 -2.87 12.78
N ASN A 33 11.44 -4.04 12.65
CA ASN A 33 11.88 -4.83 13.79
C ASN A 33 13.34 -4.50 14.10
N ARG A 34 13.77 -4.71 15.35
CA ARG A 34 15.18 -4.60 15.73
C ARG A 34 15.60 -5.84 16.50
N ILE A 35 16.78 -6.34 16.16
CA ILE A 35 17.49 -7.38 16.91
C ILE A 35 18.83 -6.78 17.29
N GLY A 36 19.02 -6.45 18.57
CA GLY A 36 20.24 -5.79 19.03
C GLY A 36 20.31 -5.72 20.54
N GLY A 37 21.51 -5.94 21.08
CA GLY A 37 21.82 -5.88 22.50
C GLY A 37 22.47 -4.56 22.91
N ALA A 38 22.89 -4.50 24.17
CA ALA A 38 23.66 -3.35 24.69
C ALA A 38 25.10 -3.31 24.11
N ASP A 39 25.60 -4.45 23.65
CA ASP A 39 26.89 -4.64 23.01
C ASP A 39 26.81 -5.79 21.97
N ARG A 40 27.94 -6.06 21.30
CA ARG A 40 28.04 -7.11 20.26
C ARG A 40 27.75 -8.52 20.77
N TYR A 41 28.13 -8.83 22.01
CA TYR A 41 27.88 -10.13 22.62
C TYR A 41 26.38 -10.36 22.80
N LEU A 42 25.70 -9.38 23.38
CA LEU A 42 24.25 -9.41 23.56
C LEU A 42 23.51 -9.37 22.22
N THR A 43 23.99 -8.63 21.22
CA THR A 43 23.40 -8.67 19.87
C THR A 43 23.47 -10.08 19.28
N ALA A 44 24.61 -10.77 19.36
CA ALA A 44 24.75 -12.15 18.89
C ALA A 44 23.81 -13.12 19.65
N VAL A 45 23.62 -12.92 20.96
CA VAL A 45 22.67 -13.69 21.77
C VAL A 45 21.22 -13.44 21.35
N GLU A 46 20.82 -12.19 21.08
CA GLU A 46 19.47 -11.87 20.58
C GLU A 46 19.21 -12.46 19.18
N ILE A 47 20.23 -12.46 18.32
CA ILE A 47 20.19 -13.13 17.01
C ILE A 47 19.99 -14.63 17.19
N SER A 48 20.73 -15.25 18.11
CA SER A 48 20.61 -16.66 18.46
C SER A 48 19.20 -16.99 18.97
N ASN A 49 18.66 -16.20 19.90
CA ASN A 49 17.30 -16.36 20.40
C ASN A 49 16.23 -16.24 19.29
N THR A 50 16.46 -15.35 18.32
CA THR A 50 15.54 -15.16 17.19
C THR A 50 15.56 -16.33 16.21
N GLY A 51 16.76 -16.82 15.84
CA GLY A 51 16.91 -17.88 14.83
C GLY A 51 16.79 -19.30 15.37
N TRP A 52 17.08 -19.50 16.65
CA TRP A 52 17.13 -20.82 17.32
C TRP A 52 16.40 -20.80 18.67
N PRO A 53 15.08 -20.48 18.68
CA PRO A 53 14.30 -20.45 19.91
C PRO A 53 14.19 -21.83 20.57
N GLU A 54 14.19 -22.90 19.76
CA GLU A 54 14.10 -24.30 20.22
C GLU A 54 15.46 -24.93 20.54
N GLY A 55 16.55 -24.19 20.38
CA GLY A 55 17.92 -24.66 20.59
C GLY A 55 18.69 -25.02 19.31
N SER A 56 19.95 -25.39 19.46
CA SER A 56 20.82 -25.91 18.41
C SER A 56 21.88 -26.86 19.00
N GLU A 57 22.13 -27.99 18.33
CA GLU A 57 23.17 -28.94 18.73
C GLU A 57 24.57 -28.34 18.60
N ASN A 58 24.75 -27.45 17.61
CA ASN A 58 26.02 -26.85 17.24
C ASN A 58 26.02 -25.36 17.60
N VAL A 59 27.17 -24.84 18.03
CA VAL A 59 27.42 -23.41 18.15
C VAL A 59 28.74 -23.06 17.47
N VAL A 60 28.77 -21.96 16.73
CA VAL A 60 30.01 -21.43 16.15
C VAL A 60 30.46 -20.24 16.99
N LEU A 61 31.73 -20.22 17.36
CA LEU A 61 32.34 -19.16 18.14
C LEU A 61 33.32 -18.38 17.29
N ALA A 62 33.17 -17.07 17.30
CA ALA A 62 34.03 -16.13 16.64
C ALA A 62 34.54 -15.10 17.65
N THR A 63 35.73 -14.54 17.40
CA THR A 63 36.24 -13.47 18.25
C THR A 63 35.38 -12.22 18.09
N ALA A 64 35.18 -11.52 19.19
CA ALA A 64 34.50 -10.24 19.19
C ALA A 64 35.44 -9.09 18.78
N ASP A 65 36.76 -9.29 18.77
CA ASP A 65 37.76 -8.22 18.77
C ASP A 65 38.58 -8.13 17.48
N ASP A 66 38.89 -9.25 16.82
CA ASP A 66 39.70 -9.29 15.58
C ASP A 66 38.91 -9.85 14.39
N PHE A 67 38.86 -9.11 13.29
CA PHE A 67 37.80 -9.24 12.29
C PHE A 67 37.96 -10.31 11.19
N PRO A 68 39.15 -10.83 10.83
CA PRO A 68 39.26 -11.45 9.53
C PRO A 68 38.90 -12.95 9.51
N ASP A 69 39.12 -13.67 10.60
CA ASP A 69 39.01 -15.14 10.65
C ASP A 69 37.56 -15.61 10.54
N ALA A 70 36.61 -14.83 11.05
CA ALA A 70 35.23 -15.26 11.21
C ALA A 70 34.31 -14.91 10.04
N LEU A 71 34.74 -14.07 9.09
CA LEU A 71 33.89 -13.60 7.98
C LEU A 71 33.44 -14.73 7.05
N CYS A 72 34.23 -15.81 6.98
CA CYS A 72 33.95 -17.00 6.19
C CYS A 72 33.11 -18.04 6.94
N ALA A 73 32.78 -17.81 8.22
CA ALA A 73 32.07 -18.77 9.05
C ALA A 73 30.57 -18.84 8.77
N ALA A 74 29.99 -17.82 8.11
CA ALA A 74 28.56 -17.76 7.84
C ALA A 74 28.00 -18.97 7.07
N PRO A 75 28.61 -19.41 5.96
CA PRO A 75 28.16 -20.61 5.27
C PRO A 75 28.28 -21.88 6.12
N LEU A 76 29.40 -22.07 6.82
CA LEU A 76 29.57 -23.19 7.74
C LEU A 76 28.50 -23.22 8.84
N ALA A 77 28.28 -22.08 9.51
CA ALA A 77 27.31 -21.97 10.59
C ALA A 77 25.88 -22.25 10.10
N LYS A 78 25.53 -21.78 8.89
CA LYS A 78 24.23 -22.03 8.28
C LYS A 78 24.02 -23.52 7.96
N GLU A 79 25.01 -24.19 7.38
CA GLU A 79 24.93 -25.63 7.08
C GLU A 79 24.85 -26.49 8.36
N LEU A 80 25.50 -26.06 9.45
CA LEU A 80 25.41 -26.72 10.76
C LEU A 80 24.12 -26.39 11.55
N ASP A 81 23.24 -25.56 10.99
CA ASP A 81 22.09 -24.94 11.67
C ASP A 81 22.48 -24.34 13.04
N ALA A 82 23.56 -23.58 13.08
CA ALA A 82 24.20 -23.07 14.29
C ALA A 82 24.20 -21.53 14.33
N PRO A 83 23.94 -20.89 15.48
CA PRO A 83 24.23 -19.47 15.65
C PRO A 83 25.75 -19.23 15.72
N ILE A 84 26.17 -18.03 15.32
CA ILE A 84 27.50 -17.50 15.64
C ILE A 84 27.38 -16.66 16.91
N LEU A 85 28.06 -17.10 17.98
CA LEU A 85 28.24 -16.31 19.19
C LEU A 85 29.64 -15.68 19.20
N LEU A 86 29.73 -14.50 19.80
CA LEU A 86 30.97 -13.76 19.92
C LEU A 86 31.60 -14.01 21.28
N VAL A 87 32.93 -14.14 21.32
CA VAL A 87 33.68 -14.40 22.56
C VAL A 87 34.90 -13.49 22.65
N GLY A 88 35.28 -13.17 23.89
CA GLY A 88 36.56 -12.54 24.16
C GLY A 88 37.71 -13.55 24.01
N LYS A 89 38.94 -13.04 23.94
CA LYS A 89 40.14 -13.87 23.70
C LYS A 89 40.34 -15.00 24.72
N ASP A 90 40.18 -14.72 26.01
CA ASP A 90 40.61 -15.63 27.08
C ASP A 90 39.46 -16.18 27.94
N GLU A 91 38.26 -15.63 27.78
CA GLU A 91 37.12 -15.95 28.65
C GLU A 91 35.82 -16.05 27.86
N LEU A 92 35.02 -17.06 28.21
CA LEU A 92 33.61 -17.11 27.86
C LEU A 92 32.82 -16.25 28.85
N ASP A 93 32.36 -15.10 28.40
CA ASP A 93 31.46 -14.26 29.18
C ASP A 93 30.23 -15.03 29.63
N LYS A 94 29.71 -14.68 30.82
CA LYS A 94 28.54 -15.36 31.40
C LYS A 94 27.36 -15.40 30.43
N VAL A 95 27.14 -14.31 29.69
CA VAL A 95 26.04 -14.23 28.72
C VAL A 95 26.16 -15.28 27.61
N VAL A 96 27.38 -15.57 27.16
CA VAL A 96 27.64 -16.58 26.13
C VAL A 96 27.47 -17.98 26.72
N LYS A 97 27.97 -18.21 27.94
CA LYS A 97 27.77 -19.49 28.66
C LYS A 97 26.28 -19.80 28.82
N ASP A 98 25.51 -18.84 29.30
CA ASP A 98 24.06 -18.99 29.50
C ASP A 98 23.35 -19.27 28.16
N GLU A 99 23.79 -18.65 27.06
CA GLU A 99 23.20 -18.87 25.74
C GLU A 99 23.56 -20.25 25.16
N ILE A 100 24.80 -20.72 25.35
CA ILE A 100 25.21 -22.08 24.97
C ILE A 100 24.35 -23.12 25.73
N GLU A 101 24.13 -22.92 27.02
CA GLU A 101 23.26 -23.77 27.84
C GLU A 101 21.79 -23.72 27.36
N ARG A 102 21.27 -22.52 27.05
CA ARG A 102 19.90 -22.35 26.51
C ARG A 102 19.73 -23.07 25.19
N LEU A 103 20.73 -23.00 24.31
CA LEU A 103 20.74 -23.70 23.03
C LEU A 103 20.73 -25.22 23.21
N GLY A 104 21.22 -25.73 24.34
CA GLY A 104 21.48 -27.15 24.54
C GLY A 104 22.61 -27.67 23.64
N ALA A 105 23.56 -26.80 23.29
CA ALA A 105 24.63 -27.14 22.37
C ALA A 105 25.56 -28.19 22.98
N SER A 106 25.93 -29.18 22.16
CA SER A 106 26.86 -30.26 22.52
C SER A 106 28.15 -30.23 21.71
N LYS A 107 28.20 -29.40 20.67
CA LYS A 107 29.35 -29.20 19.80
C LYS A 107 29.64 -27.72 19.64
N ALA A 108 30.91 -27.35 19.76
CA ALA A 108 31.40 -26.00 19.50
C ALA A 108 32.42 -26.01 18.37
N ILE A 109 32.21 -25.17 17.36
CA ILE A 109 33.22 -24.86 16.35
C ILE A 109 33.86 -23.53 16.73
N ILE A 110 35.15 -23.53 17.02
CA ILE A 110 35.93 -22.33 17.32
C ILE A 110 36.58 -21.86 16.01
N VAL A 111 36.19 -20.69 15.52
CA VAL A 111 36.76 -20.08 14.32
C VAL A 111 37.83 -19.06 14.72
N GLY A 112 39.07 -19.34 14.33
CA GLY A 112 40.25 -18.56 14.66
C GLY A 112 41.27 -19.34 15.48
N GLY A 113 42.54 -19.03 15.26
CA GLY A 113 43.66 -19.62 15.98
C GLY A 113 43.72 -19.20 17.46
N ASP A 114 44.63 -19.82 18.22
CA ASP A 114 44.86 -19.53 19.64
C ASP A 114 45.24 -18.07 19.93
N GLY A 115 45.71 -17.35 18.91
CA GLY A 115 46.07 -15.92 19.00
C GLY A 115 44.87 -15.00 19.25
N VAL A 116 43.69 -15.36 18.75
CA VAL A 116 42.45 -14.58 18.82
C VAL A 116 41.40 -15.18 19.75
N ILE A 117 41.38 -16.51 19.90
CA ILE A 117 40.56 -17.23 20.86
C ILE A 117 41.44 -18.30 21.50
N SER A 118 41.92 -18.07 22.72
CA SER A 118 42.90 -18.94 23.35
C SER A 118 42.31 -20.29 23.76
N SER A 119 43.18 -21.27 24.00
CA SER A 119 42.82 -22.57 24.55
C SER A 119 42.12 -22.51 25.91
N SER A 120 42.16 -21.36 26.62
CA SER A 120 41.36 -21.11 27.82
C SER A 120 39.85 -21.16 27.53
N VAL A 121 39.42 -20.60 26.40
CA VAL A 121 38.01 -20.62 25.97
C VAL A 121 37.59 -22.04 25.63
N GLU A 122 38.43 -22.77 24.90
CA GLU A 122 38.21 -24.18 24.55
C GLU A 122 38.12 -25.10 25.78
N GLY A 123 38.97 -24.86 26.79
CA GLY A 123 38.89 -25.54 28.08
C GLY A 123 37.55 -25.28 28.79
N GLN A 124 37.06 -24.03 28.78
CA GLN A 124 35.77 -23.68 29.38
C GLN A 124 34.58 -24.35 28.65
N LEU A 125 34.63 -24.48 27.33
CA LEU A 125 33.62 -25.22 26.56
C LEU A 125 33.65 -26.71 26.88
N SER A 126 34.85 -27.29 26.98
CA SER A 126 35.04 -28.69 27.35
C SER A 126 34.53 -28.98 28.76
N ASP A 127 34.76 -28.06 29.71
CA ASP A 127 34.24 -28.14 31.09
C ASP A 127 32.70 -28.05 31.13
N MET A 128 32.09 -27.35 30.17
CA MET A 128 30.64 -27.35 29.95
C MET A 128 30.13 -28.62 29.24
N GLY A 129 31.02 -29.49 28.78
CA GLY A 129 30.70 -30.79 28.17
C GLY A 129 30.54 -30.77 26.65
N LEU A 130 31.02 -29.72 25.97
CA LEU A 130 30.95 -29.61 24.51
C LEU A 130 32.14 -30.31 23.84
N ASP A 131 31.88 -30.98 22.72
CA ASP A 131 32.91 -31.46 21.80
C ASP A 131 33.39 -30.28 20.93
N CYS A 132 34.68 -29.96 21.00
CA CYS A 132 35.23 -28.75 20.41
C CYS A 132 36.06 -29.08 19.15
N VAL A 133 35.79 -28.36 18.06
CA VAL A 133 36.62 -28.37 16.85
C VAL A 133 37.11 -26.95 16.61
N ARG A 134 38.42 -26.78 16.46
CA ARG A 134 39.02 -25.50 16.09
C ARG A 134 39.35 -25.48 14.61
N LEU A 135 38.96 -24.42 13.93
CA LEU A 135 39.28 -24.10 12.54
C LEU A 135 40.03 -22.77 12.54
N GLY A 136 41.34 -22.80 12.30
CA GLY A 136 42.20 -21.63 12.51
C GLY A 136 43.66 -21.92 12.19
N GLY A 137 44.17 -21.20 11.18
CA GLY A 137 45.55 -21.28 10.71
C GLY A 137 46.47 -20.21 11.32
N GLU A 138 47.64 -20.03 10.71
CA GLU A 138 48.61 -18.99 11.10
C GLU A 138 48.08 -17.57 10.83
N ASP A 139 47.20 -17.44 9.84
CA ASP A 139 46.55 -16.19 9.49
C ASP A 139 45.10 -16.39 8.98
N ARG A 140 44.49 -15.28 8.57
CA ARG A 140 43.11 -15.22 8.07
C ARG A 140 42.89 -16.00 6.78
N TYR A 141 43.91 -16.10 5.94
CA TYR A 141 43.80 -16.78 4.65
C TYR A 141 43.82 -18.29 4.88
N GLU A 142 44.73 -18.77 5.72
CA GLU A 142 44.75 -20.18 6.15
C GLU A 142 43.49 -20.55 6.94
N THR A 143 43.01 -19.68 7.83
CA THR A 143 41.74 -19.93 8.54
C THR A 143 40.55 -20.05 7.57
N SER A 144 40.51 -19.23 6.52
CA SER A 144 39.46 -19.36 5.50
C SER A 144 39.53 -20.70 4.75
N LEU A 145 40.74 -21.20 4.48
CA LEU A 145 40.98 -22.52 3.89
C LEU A 145 40.55 -23.65 4.83
N ASP A 146 40.91 -23.59 6.12
CA ASP A 146 40.49 -24.57 7.13
C ASP A 146 38.96 -24.68 7.23
N ILE A 147 38.25 -23.55 7.14
CA ILE A 147 36.79 -23.51 7.13
C ILE A 147 36.25 -24.18 5.86
N ALA A 148 36.79 -23.84 4.69
CA ALA A 148 36.35 -24.40 3.42
C ALA A 148 36.62 -25.91 3.33
N ASP A 149 37.79 -26.37 3.77
CA ASP A 149 38.15 -27.79 3.86
C ASP A 149 37.23 -28.54 4.81
N TYR A 150 36.93 -27.96 5.98
CA TYR A 150 35.98 -28.56 6.91
C TYR A 150 34.59 -28.69 6.28
N MET A 151 34.12 -27.64 5.58
CA MET A 151 32.87 -27.71 4.83
C MET A 151 32.89 -28.82 3.78
N ALA A 152 33.92 -28.88 2.93
CA ALA A 152 34.02 -29.88 1.88
C ALA A 152 34.14 -31.32 2.41
N GLN A 153 34.76 -31.51 3.59
CA GLN A 153 34.94 -32.83 4.19
C GLN A 153 33.72 -33.32 4.98
N LYS A 154 32.93 -32.41 5.57
CA LYS A 154 31.86 -32.74 6.52
C LYS A 154 30.46 -32.46 5.99
N LEU A 155 30.34 -31.63 4.96
CA LEU A 155 29.10 -31.10 4.43
C LEU A 155 29.06 -31.28 2.91
N GLU A 156 27.88 -31.11 2.31
CA GLU A 156 27.75 -31.07 0.85
C GLU A 156 27.94 -29.63 0.38
N ILE A 157 29.04 -29.37 -0.32
CA ILE A 157 29.28 -28.08 -0.98
C ILE A 157 28.95 -28.16 -2.48
N GLY A 158 28.56 -27.03 -3.06
CA GLY A 158 28.38 -26.88 -4.50
C GLY A 158 29.70 -26.69 -5.25
N ASP A 159 29.58 -26.33 -6.53
CA ASP A 159 30.68 -26.03 -7.47
C ASP A 159 30.99 -24.52 -7.54
N GLU A 160 30.42 -23.73 -6.62
CA GLU A 160 30.57 -22.28 -6.54
C GLU A 160 31.49 -21.88 -5.37
N LEU A 161 32.32 -20.85 -5.59
CA LEU A 161 33.26 -20.32 -4.59
C LEU A 161 33.25 -18.79 -4.59
N ALA A 162 33.17 -18.17 -3.41
CA ALA A 162 33.37 -16.73 -3.26
C ALA A 162 34.80 -16.40 -2.85
N ILE A 163 35.40 -15.41 -3.52
CA ILE A 163 36.72 -14.85 -3.19
C ILE A 163 36.54 -13.41 -2.74
N ALA A 164 37.04 -13.07 -1.55
CA ALA A 164 37.05 -11.72 -1.03
C ALA A 164 38.46 -11.30 -0.57
N THR A 165 38.69 -10.01 -0.38
CA THR A 165 39.95 -9.56 0.22
C THR A 165 40.03 -9.97 1.69
N GLY A 166 41.19 -10.44 2.12
CA GLY A 166 41.47 -10.61 3.54
C GLY A 166 41.82 -9.30 4.25
N ASP A 167 42.11 -8.21 3.54
CA ASP A 167 42.68 -6.99 4.14
C ASP A 167 41.65 -6.11 4.86
N ASP A 168 40.36 -6.23 4.51
CA ASP A 168 39.23 -5.52 5.11
C ASP A 168 37.98 -6.44 5.10
N PHE A 169 36.96 -6.11 5.90
CA PHE A 169 35.79 -6.97 6.10
C PHE A 169 34.57 -6.78 5.17
N PRO A 170 34.29 -5.59 4.59
CA PRO A 170 32.98 -5.34 3.99
C PRO A 170 32.67 -6.21 2.77
N ASP A 171 33.68 -6.62 2.01
CA ASP A 171 33.50 -7.45 0.82
C ASP A 171 33.09 -8.88 1.20
N ALA A 172 33.79 -9.53 2.12
CA ALA A 172 33.39 -10.85 2.62
C ALA A 172 32.02 -10.81 3.30
N LEU A 173 31.75 -9.76 4.09
CA LEU A 173 30.46 -9.57 4.73
C LEU A 173 29.30 -9.38 3.72
N SER A 174 29.58 -8.76 2.58
CA SER A 174 28.58 -8.51 1.53
C SER A 174 28.03 -9.78 0.90
N ILE A 175 28.83 -10.86 0.87
CA ILE A 175 28.43 -12.16 0.32
C ILE A 175 28.02 -13.17 1.39
N ALA A 176 28.34 -12.94 2.68
CA ALA A 176 28.14 -13.90 3.77
C ALA A 176 26.74 -14.54 3.82
N SER A 177 25.66 -13.74 3.71
CA SER A 177 24.29 -14.30 3.72
C SER A 177 23.99 -15.11 2.47
N ILE A 178 24.48 -14.69 1.30
CA ILE A 178 24.31 -15.43 0.04
C ILE A 178 25.09 -16.74 0.07
N ALA A 179 26.34 -16.68 0.52
CA ALA A 179 27.21 -17.83 0.67
C ALA A 179 26.55 -18.90 1.55
N GLY A 180 25.96 -18.48 2.68
CA GLY A 180 25.19 -19.41 3.51
C GLY A 180 23.89 -19.92 2.90
N ILE A 181 23.21 -19.14 2.06
CA ILE A 181 22.02 -19.63 1.33
C ILE A 181 22.40 -20.75 0.34
N LYS A 182 23.58 -20.64 -0.26
CA LYS A 182 24.03 -21.50 -1.35
C LYS A 182 24.96 -22.62 -0.90
N GLY A 183 25.33 -22.68 0.40
CA GLY A 183 26.37 -23.60 0.89
C GLY A 183 27.75 -23.32 0.26
N MET A 184 27.97 -22.09 -0.23
CA MET A 184 29.15 -21.68 -0.99
C MET A 184 30.28 -21.28 -0.02
N PRO A 185 31.47 -21.89 -0.08
CA PRO A 185 32.62 -21.46 0.71
C PRO A 185 33.04 -20.03 0.36
N ILE A 186 33.64 -19.34 1.35
CA ILE A 186 34.26 -18.03 1.17
C ILE A 186 35.75 -18.19 1.48
N LEU A 187 36.61 -17.92 0.49
CA LEU A 187 38.05 -17.90 0.67
C LEU A 187 38.57 -16.46 0.59
N LEU A 188 39.51 -16.13 1.47
CA LEU A 188 40.16 -14.83 1.49
C LEU A 188 41.42 -14.88 0.62
N SER A 189 41.65 -13.83 -0.16
CA SER A 189 42.84 -13.69 -1.00
C SER A 189 43.55 -12.37 -0.71
N GLN A 190 44.86 -12.37 -0.93
CA GLN A 190 45.64 -11.14 -1.04
C GLN A 190 45.35 -10.46 -2.38
N LYS A 191 45.72 -9.19 -2.47
CA LYS A 191 45.42 -8.36 -3.64
C LYS A 191 45.97 -8.91 -4.95
N ASP A 192 47.26 -9.27 -4.95
CA ASP A 192 48.01 -9.58 -6.17
C ASP A 192 48.47 -11.04 -6.24
N GLU A 193 48.09 -11.86 -5.25
CA GLU A 193 48.53 -13.24 -5.12
C GLU A 193 47.36 -14.13 -4.67
N LEU A 194 47.05 -15.13 -5.50
CA LEU A 194 46.18 -16.25 -5.13
C LEU A 194 47.06 -17.32 -4.48
N LEU A 195 46.75 -17.69 -3.24
CA LEU A 195 47.53 -18.67 -2.49
C LEU A 195 47.39 -20.07 -3.10
N GLU A 196 48.46 -20.86 -3.05
CA GLU A 196 48.51 -22.24 -3.60
C GLU A 196 47.41 -23.13 -3.00
N GLY A 197 47.05 -22.93 -1.73
CA GLY A 197 45.94 -23.66 -1.09
C GLY A 197 44.58 -23.40 -1.75
N ILE A 198 44.34 -22.19 -2.27
CA ILE A 198 43.09 -21.87 -2.96
C ILE A 198 43.03 -22.53 -4.34
N GLU A 199 44.15 -22.52 -5.08
CA GLU A 199 44.27 -23.24 -6.36
C GLU A 199 44.04 -24.74 -6.15
N GLY A 200 44.64 -25.32 -5.09
CA GLY A 200 44.43 -26.72 -4.71
C GLY A 200 42.98 -27.03 -4.35
N PHE A 201 42.33 -26.18 -3.56
CA PHE A 201 40.92 -26.35 -3.19
C PHE A 201 39.99 -26.36 -4.41
N ILE A 202 40.22 -25.44 -5.35
CA ILE A 202 39.45 -25.35 -6.61
C ILE A 202 39.57 -26.66 -7.41
N ASP A 203 40.79 -27.16 -7.57
CA ASP A 203 41.07 -28.39 -8.32
C ASP A 203 40.55 -29.64 -7.62
N GLU A 204 40.67 -29.73 -6.30
CA GLU A 204 40.25 -30.92 -5.51
C GLU A 204 38.73 -31.07 -5.43
N HIS A 205 38.00 -29.95 -5.40
CA HIS A 205 36.55 -29.93 -5.22
C HIS A 205 35.75 -29.58 -6.49
N ASP A 206 36.41 -29.63 -7.66
CA ASP A 206 35.78 -29.40 -8.97
C ASP A 206 34.99 -28.07 -9.04
N ILE A 207 35.53 -27.00 -8.45
CA ILE A 207 34.89 -25.68 -8.45
C ILE A 207 34.86 -25.12 -9.88
N THR A 208 33.67 -24.83 -10.41
CA THR A 208 33.49 -24.36 -11.79
C THR A 208 33.23 -22.87 -11.88
N ASP A 209 32.65 -22.25 -10.85
CA ASP A 209 32.20 -20.87 -10.88
C ASP A 209 32.72 -20.08 -9.68
N THR A 210 33.33 -18.93 -9.94
CA THR A 210 33.92 -18.10 -8.89
C THR A 210 33.35 -16.70 -8.87
N TYR A 211 33.12 -16.16 -7.67
CA TYR A 211 32.60 -14.82 -7.46
C TYR A 211 33.61 -13.98 -6.71
N ILE A 212 34.23 -13.02 -7.39
CA ILE A 212 35.18 -12.09 -6.77
C ILE A 212 34.40 -10.91 -6.20
N VAL A 213 34.35 -10.82 -4.88
CA VAL A 213 33.65 -9.77 -4.16
C VAL A 213 34.64 -8.65 -3.84
N GLY A 214 34.42 -7.49 -4.43
CA GLY A 214 35.34 -6.35 -4.36
C GLY A 214 35.94 -5.94 -5.71
N GLY A 215 36.39 -4.68 -5.76
CA GLY A 215 36.98 -4.09 -6.96
C GLY A 215 38.42 -4.55 -7.23
N THR A 216 38.98 -4.14 -8.38
CA THR A 216 40.38 -4.44 -8.75
C THR A 216 41.42 -3.80 -7.82
N GLY A 217 41.00 -2.82 -7.00
CA GLY A 217 41.84 -2.19 -5.99
C GLY A 217 42.23 -3.12 -4.83
N VAL A 218 41.39 -4.12 -4.54
CA VAL A 218 41.55 -5.06 -3.41
C VAL A 218 41.81 -6.51 -3.84
N ILE A 219 41.36 -6.91 -5.04
CA ILE A 219 41.72 -8.18 -5.69
C ILE A 219 41.98 -7.89 -7.17
N SER A 220 43.22 -7.97 -7.62
CA SER A 220 43.61 -7.53 -8.95
C SER A 220 43.20 -8.50 -10.06
N SER A 221 43.32 -8.06 -11.31
CA SER A 221 42.98 -8.88 -12.48
C SER A 221 43.91 -10.09 -12.64
N SER A 222 45.14 -10.06 -12.10
CA SER A 222 46.02 -11.24 -12.14
C SER A 222 45.54 -12.37 -11.24
N VAL A 223 44.83 -12.06 -10.13
CA VAL A 223 44.15 -13.07 -9.32
C VAL A 223 42.93 -13.59 -10.06
N GLU A 224 42.13 -12.70 -10.67
CA GLU A 224 40.94 -13.06 -11.46
C GLU A 224 41.26 -14.02 -12.62
N GLU A 225 42.35 -13.79 -13.35
CA GLU A 225 42.77 -14.63 -14.47
C GLU A 225 43.11 -16.09 -14.09
N LYS A 226 43.30 -16.37 -12.80
CA LYS A 226 43.58 -17.71 -12.27
C LYS A 226 42.32 -18.48 -11.84
N LEU A 227 41.17 -17.82 -11.78
CA LEU A 227 39.94 -18.38 -11.24
C LEU A 227 39.01 -18.90 -12.37
N PRO A 228 38.33 -20.04 -12.19
CA PRO A 228 37.41 -20.57 -13.18
C PRO A 228 36.11 -19.75 -13.26
N ASN A 229 35.67 -19.45 -14.49
CA ASN A 229 34.44 -18.70 -14.81
C ASN A 229 34.15 -17.50 -13.88
N SER A 230 35.18 -16.71 -13.59
CA SER A 230 35.09 -15.66 -12.57
C SER A 230 34.14 -14.52 -12.93
N VAL A 231 33.28 -14.15 -11.98
CA VAL A 231 32.43 -12.95 -12.04
C VAL A 231 32.82 -11.98 -10.93
N ARG A 232 33.16 -10.75 -11.30
CA ARG A 232 33.49 -9.69 -10.34
C ARG A 232 32.27 -8.89 -9.89
N LEU A 233 32.03 -8.89 -8.58
CA LEU A 233 30.96 -8.18 -7.89
C LEU A 233 31.56 -7.13 -6.95
N GLY A 234 32.04 -6.01 -7.51
CA GLY A 234 32.70 -4.93 -6.74
C GLY A 234 32.22 -3.53 -7.12
N GLY A 235 31.97 -2.68 -6.13
CA GLY A 235 31.60 -1.26 -6.25
C GLY A 235 32.78 -0.29 -6.08
N GLU A 236 32.53 1.02 -6.20
CA GLU A 236 33.50 2.04 -5.77
C GLU A 236 33.66 2.06 -4.24
N GLU A 237 32.64 1.59 -3.52
CA GLU A 237 32.58 1.55 -2.06
C GLU A 237 31.77 0.33 -1.57
N ARG A 238 31.78 0.08 -0.25
CA ARG A 238 31.22 -1.13 0.38
C ARG A 238 29.72 -1.36 0.16
N TYR A 239 28.92 -0.31 0.15
CA TYR A 239 27.47 -0.38 -0.04
C TYR A 239 27.11 -0.70 -1.50
N GLU A 240 27.86 -0.16 -2.47
CA GLU A 240 27.78 -0.54 -3.88
C GLU A 240 28.21 -2.01 -4.11
N THR A 241 29.30 -2.47 -3.48
CA THR A 241 29.68 -3.89 -3.53
C THR A 241 28.54 -4.77 -3.00
N ASN A 242 28.00 -4.44 -1.81
CA ASN A 242 26.89 -5.17 -1.22
C ASN A 242 25.68 -5.24 -2.17
N VAL A 243 25.24 -4.10 -2.72
CA VAL A 243 24.08 -4.07 -3.64
C VAL A 243 24.35 -4.84 -4.93
N LYS A 244 25.58 -4.82 -5.48
CA LYS A 244 25.92 -5.63 -6.67
C LYS A 244 25.81 -7.12 -6.38
N VAL A 245 26.30 -7.56 -5.22
CA VAL A 245 26.14 -8.95 -4.76
C VAL A 245 24.67 -9.31 -4.63
N LEU A 246 23.89 -8.52 -3.88
CA LEU A 246 22.46 -8.80 -3.67
C LEU A 246 21.65 -8.79 -4.98
N SER A 247 22.03 -7.94 -5.94
CA SER A 247 21.35 -7.85 -7.24
C SER A 247 21.69 -9.02 -8.16
N TRP A 248 22.93 -9.54 -8.09
CA TRP A 248 23.35 -10.72 -8.85
C TRP A 248 22.58 -11.96 -8.40
N PHE A 249 22.50 -12.18 -7.08
CA PHE A 249 21.83 -13.34 -6.48
C PHE A 249 20.35 -13.08 -6.14
N LYS A 250 19.71 -12.16 -6.87
CA LYS A 250 18.34 -11.73 -6.56
C LYS A 250 17.32 -12.87 -6.61
N ASP A 251 17.54 -13.86 -7.47
CA ASP A 251 16.65 -15.01 -7.63
C ASP A 251 16.88 -16.09 -6.55
N ASP A 252 18.00 -16.02 -5.81
CA ASP A 252 18.32 -16.92 -4.70
C ASP A 252 17.83 -16.37 -3.33
N ILE A 253 17.35 -15.12 -3.27
CA ILE A 253 16.94 -14.45 -2.02
C ILE A 253 15.42 -14.23 -1.92
N ASP A 254 14.87 -14.41 -0.71
CA ASP A 254 13.52 -14.01 -0.35
C ASP A 254 13.49 -12.55 0.12
N LEU A 255 13.19 -11.66 -0.81
CA LEU A 255 13.02 -10.23 -0.55
C LEU A 255 11.80 -9.88 0.32
N ASN A 256 10.95 -10.84 0.70
CA ASN A 256 9.88 -10.59 1.68
C ASN A 256 10.43 -9.97 2.97
N ARG A 257 11.65 -10.38 3.34
CA ARG A 257 12.37 -9.89 4.52
C ARG A 257 13.74 -9.38 4.10
N ILE A 258 14.14 -8.23 4.62
CA ILE A 258 15.52 -7.74 4.53
C ILE A 258 16.05 -7.44 5.93
N TYR A 259 17.35 -7.64 6.10
CA TYR A 259 18.08 -7.23 7.29
C TYR A 259 18.95 -6.02 6.97
N LEU A 260 18.93 -4.99 7.82
CA LEU A 260 19.79 -3.82 7.72
C LEU A 260 20.86 -3.91 8.80
N ALA A 261 22.13 -3.93 8.41
CA ALA A 261 23.26 -3.97 9.35
C ALA A 261 24.27 -2.88 9.00
N THR A 262 25.04 -2.40 9.97
CA THR A 262 26.05 -1.37 9.66
C THR A 262 27.11 -1.92 8.72
N GLY A 263 27.54 -1.12 7.74
CA GLY A 263 28.75 -1.41 6.97
C GLY A 263 30.02 -0.91 7.65
N ASN A 264 29.95 -0.22 8.80
CA ASN A 264 31.11 0.41 9.46
C ASN A 264 31.76 -0.45 10.55
N ASP A 265 31.11 -1.54 10.95
CA ASP A 265 31.63 -2.54 11.89
C ASP A 265 31.07 -3.91 11.47
N TYR A 266 31.70 -5.00 11.91
CA TYR A 266 31.42 -6.36 11.43
C TYR A 266 30.62 -7.28 12.38
N PRO A 267 30.74 -7.22 13.73
CA PRO A 267 30.28 -8.35 14.57
C PRO A 267 28.76 -8.58 14.56
N ASP A 268 27.99 -7.49 14.55
CA ASP A 268 26.53 -7.53 14.46
C ASP A 268 26.07 -8.10 13.10
N ALA A 269 26.72 -7.66 12.01
CA ALA A 269 26.39 -8.12 10.67
C ALA A 269 26.85 -9.56 10.41
N LEU A 270 27.99 -9.98 10.97
CA LEU A 270 28.51 -11.35 10.90
C LEU A 270 27.53 -12.32 11.53
N SER A 271 27.18 -12.12 12.80
CA SER A 271 26.20 -12.96 13.50
C SER A 271 24.83 -12.87 12.80
N GLY A 272 24.44 -11.68 12.34
CA GLY A 272 23.21 -11.47 11.59
C GLY A 272 23.16 -12.20 10.25
N SER A 273 24.31 -12.42 9.60
CA SER A 273 24.38 -13.02 8.25
C SER A 273 23.90 -14.46 8.24
N VAL A 274 24.14 -15.20 9.33
CA VAL A 274 23.65 -16.57 9.49
C VAL A 274 22.16 -16.60 9.73
N LEU A 275 21.61 -15.63 10.48
CA LEU A 275 20.17 -15.46 10.61
C LEU A 275 19.52 -15.05 9.29
N ALA A 276 20.19 -14.22 8.50
CA ALA A 276 19.72 -13.82 7.18
C ALA A 276 19.68 -15.05 6.24
N ALA A 277 20.77 -15.80 6.15
CA ALA A 277 20.83 -17.06 5.41
C ALA A 277 19.82 -18.10 5.93
N LYS A 278 19.66 -18.16 7.25
CA LYS A 278 18.48 -18.60 8.03
C LYS A 278 17.19 -18.71 7.23
N TYR A 279 16.75 -17.53 6.85
CA TYR A 279 15.46 -17.24 6.23
C TYR A 279 15.58 -16.92 4.74
N SER A 280 16.68 -17.29 4.09
CA SER A 280 16.98 -16.94 2.70
C SER A 280 16.90 -15.44 2.42
N ALA A 281 17.14 -14.59 3.42
CA ALA A 281 17.02 -13.15 3.32
C ALA A 281 18.41 -12.49 3.10
N PRO A 282 18.48 -11.33 2.44
CA PRO A 282 19.72 -10.59 2.30
C PRO A 282 20.05 -9.74 3.54
N ILE A 283 21.34 -9.45 3.73
CA ILE A 283 21.80 -8.31 4.51
C ILE A 283 22.12 -7.14 3.58
N VAL A 284 21.40 -6.04 3.77
CA VAL A 284 21.69 -4.74 3.16
C VAL A 284 22.57 -3.94 4.11
N LEU A 285 23.77 -3.59 3.68
CA LEU A 285 24.69 -2.77 4.48
C LEU A 285 24.26 -1.29 4.46
N VAL A 286 24.28 -0.66 5.62
CA VAL A 286 23.89 0.75 5.81
C VAL A 286 24.90 1.53 6.66
N ASP A 287 24.86 2.85 6.57
CA ASP A 287 25.57 3.77 7.48
C ASP A 287 24.56 4.46 8.42
N LYS A 288 25.01 5.31 9.35
CA LYS A 288 24.15 6.22 10.12
C LYS A 288 23.32 7.14 9.23
N ILE A 289 23.84 7.48 8.05
CA ILE A 289 23.10 8.13 6.97
C ILE A 289 22.92 7.09 5.87
N PRO A 290 21.69 6.73 5.49
CA PRO A 290 21.47 5.61 4.59
C PRO A 290 22.11 5.89 3.23
N PRO A 291 23.00 5.00 2.75
CA PRO A 291 23.73 5.21 1.51
C PRO A 291 22.79 5.06 0.32
N LYS A 292 23.01 5.87 -0.73
CA LYS A 292 22.15 5.88 -1.92
C LYS A 292 22.00 4.49 -2.57
N PRO A 293 23.04 3.66 -2.74
CA PRO A 293 22.90 2.32 -3.30
C PRO A 293 21.88 1.45 -2.53
N ALA A 294 21.94 1.47 -1.19
CA ALA A 294 20.99 0.72 -0.37
C ALA A 294 19.55 1.24 -0.53
N LEU A 295 19.37 2.56 -0.56
CA LEU A 295 18.06 3.18 -0.77
C LEU A 295 17.46 2.80 -2.12
N ASP A 296 18.27 2.85 -3.19
CA ASP A 296 17.86 2.48 -4.53
C ASP A 296 17.48 1.00 -4.59
N PHE A 297 18.30 0.11 -4.01
CA PHE A 297 18.01 -1.33 -3.95
C PHE A 297 16.66 -1.62 -3.27
N VAL A 298 16.37 -0.97 -2.14
CA VAL A 298 15.08 -1.14 -1.45
C VAL A 298 13.92 -0.54 -2.24
N ALA A 299 14.13 0.60 -2.91
CA ALA A 299 13.11 1.23 -3.75
C ALA A 299 12.77 0.36 -4.99
N ASP A 300 13.77 -0.20 -5.65
CA ASP A 300 13.59 -1.06 -6.83
C ASP A 300 12.91 -2.39 -6.49
N ASN A 301 13.01 -2.82 -5.23
CA ASN A 301 12.42 -4.07 -4.71
C ASN A 301 11.21 -3.82 -3.79
N ARG A 302 10.68 -2.60 -3.78
CA ARG A 302 9.67 -2.14 -2.81
C ARG A 302 8.42 -3.01 -2.73
N LEU A 303 7.96 -3.52 -3.87
CA LEU A 303 6.78 -4.38 -3.95
C LEU A 303 7.01 -5.78 -3.38
N SER A 304 8.25 -6.24 -3.26
CA SER A 304 8.60 -7.55 -2.68
C SER A 304 8.83 -7.46 -1.18
N ILE A 305 9.30 -6.32 -0.68
CA ILE A 305 9.68 -6.12 0.71
C ILE A 305 8.45 -5.93 1.61
N ARG A 306 8.38 -6.74 2.68
CA ARG A 306 7.31 -6.68 3.69
C ARG A 306 7.85 -6.45 5.10
N ASN A 307 9.02 -7.01 5.39
CA ASN A 307 9.63 -6.96 6.71
C ASN A 307 11.04 -6.36 6.62
N ILE A 308 11.26 -5.28 7.35
CA ILE A 308 12.58 -4.67 7.52
C ILE A 308 13.02 -4.89 8.96
N THR A 309 14.18 -5.50 9.16
CA THR A 309 14.75 -5.76 10.48
C THR A 309 16.13 -5.14 10.59
N ALA A 310 16.35 -4.26 11.56
CA ALA A 310 17.67 -3.75 11.88
C ALA A 310 18.42 -4.75 12.77
N ILE A 311 19.68 -5.02 12.41
CA ILE A 311 20.63 -5.79 13.20
C ILE A 311 21.58 -4.82 13.90
N GLY A 312 21.64 -4.91 15.22
CA GLY A 312 22.40 -4.02 16.09
C GLY A 312 21.54 -2.98 16.82
N GLY A 313 22.15 -2.39 17.84
CA GLY A 313 21.52 -1.36 18.67
C GLY A 313 21.34 -0.01 17.96
N GLU A 314 20.61 0.91 18.61
CA GLU A 314 20.31 2.26 18.10
C GLU A 314 21.58 3.09 17.79
N GLY A 315 22.67 2.86 18.51
CA GLY A 315 23.95 3.55 18.27
C GLY A 315 24.66 3.13 16.98
N VAL A 316 24.35 1.93 16.48
CA VAL A 316 24.99 1.30 15.31
C VAL A 316 24.11 1.47 14.06
N VAL A 317 22.81 1.17 14.18
CA VAL A 317 21.80 1.39 13.13
C VAL A 317 20.66 2.27 13.70
N PRO A 318 20.78 3.60 13.65
CA PRO A 318 19.77 4.51 14.19
C PRO A 318 18.42 4.41 13.45
N GLY A 319 17.31 4.67 14.15
CA GLY A 319 15.98 4.76 13.56
C GLY A 319 15.91 5.77 12.40
N SER A 320 16.65 6.88 12.50
CA SER A 320 16.77 7.88 11.44
C SER A 320 17.42 7.35 10.15
N CYS A 321 18.24 6.30 10.23
CA CYS A 321 18.76 5.60 9.06
C CYS A 321 17.70 4.68 8.44
N ILE A 322 16.85 4.07 9.26
CA ILE A 322 15.84 3.09 8.84
C ILE A 322 14.63 3.77 8.21
N GLU A 323 14.22 4.93 8.73
CA GLU A 323 13.02 5.67 8.29
C GLU A 323 12.92 5.86 6.77
N PRO A 324 13.98 6.25 6.04
CA PRO A 324 13.94 6.36 4.58
C PRO A 324 13.65 5.06 3.82
N PHE A 325 13.91 3.90 4.43
CA PHE A 325 13.59 2.58 3.87
C PHE A 325 12.15 2.15 4.13
N LEU A 326 11.38 2.84 4.98
CA LEU A 326 9.99 2.46 5.27
C LEU A 326 9.04 2.86 4.14
N PRO A 327 7.93 2.11 3.92
CA PRO A 327 6.89 2.44 2.95
C PRO A 327 6.36 3.86 3.12
N LYS A 328 6.24 4.60 2.02
CA LYS A 328 5.72 5.97 1.99
C LYS A 328 4.29 5.98 1.47
N ILE A 329 3.52 7.01 1.87
CA ILE A 329 2.17 7.20 1.35
C ILE A 329 2.28 7.60 -0.13
N GLU A 330 1.74 6.76 -1.00
CA GLU A 330 1.65 7.02 -2.44
C GLU A 330 0.40 7.83 -2.77
N SER A 331 -0.75 7.44 -2.21
CA SER A 331 -2.01 8.13 -2.46
C SER A 331 -3.00 7.96 -1.32
N ILE A 332 -3.91 8.92 -1.23
CA ILE A 332 -5.11 8.88 -0.39
C ILE A 332 -6.27 9.26 -1.29
N GLU A 333 -7.33 8.47 -1.29
CA GLU A 333 -8.53 8.77 -2.08
C GLU A 333 -9.35 9.88 -1.41
N ASN A 334 -9.88 10.79 -2.22
CA ASN A 334 -10.88 11.75 -1.77
C ASN A 334 -12.17 11.02 -1.37
N ILE A 335 -12.86 11.58 -0.37
CA ILE A 335 -14.02 10.94 0.23
C ILE A 335 -15.28 11.71 -0.18
N VAL A 336 -16.29 11.00 -0.68
CA VAL A 336 -17.59 11.58 -1.00
C VAL A 336 -18.68 10.86 -0.21
N ASN A 337 -19.40 11.62 0.60
CA ASN A 337 -20.49 11.11 1.43
C ASN A 337 -21.81 11.78 1.03
N PHE A 338 -22.86 10.98 0.89
CA PHE A 338 -24.21 11.47 0.65
C PHE A 338 -24.99 11.50 1.96
N ILE A 339 -25.48 12.68 2.36
CA ILE A 339 -26.20 12.84 3.63
C ILE A 339 -27.54 13.54 3.43
N ASP A 340 -28.54 13.14 4.21
CA ASP A 340 -29.80 13.88 4.29
C ASP A 340 -29.55 15.31 4.81
N GLU A 341 -30.28 16.31 4.27
CA GLU A 341 -30.21 17.74 4.68
C GLU A 341 -30.23 17.97 6.21
N ASN A 342 -30.91 17.11 6.96
CA ASN A 342 -31.10 17.22 8.41
C ASN A 342 -30.09 16.43 9.24
N LYS A 343 -29.13 15.73 8.62
CA LYS A 343 -28.10 14.96 9.33
C LYS A 343 -26.84 15.78 9.56
N LYS A 344 -26.17 15.49 10.69
CA LYS A 344 -24.86 16.07 11.00
C LYS A 344 -23.78 15.38 10.17
N CYS A 345 -22.77 16.16 9.78
CA CYS A 345 -21.54 15.64 9.17
C CYS A 345 -20.64 15.09 10.28
N GLU A 346 -20.37 13.79 10.26
CA GLU A 346 -19.37 13.18 11.14
C GLU A 346 -18.06 13.06 10.38
N LEU A 347 -17.02 13.73 10.87
CA LEU A 347 -15.69 13.73 10.25
C LEU A 347 -14.92 12.48 10.71
N PRO A 348 -14.40 11.65 9.79
CA PRO A 348 -13.63 10.48 10.17
C PRO A 348 -12.30 10.91 10.80
N SER A 349 -11.87 10.26 11.88
CA SER A 349 -10.57 10.54 12.52
C SER A 349 -9.38 9.99 11.73
N SER A 350 -9.64 9.12 10.75
CA SER A 350 -8.62 8.50 9.91
C SER A 350 -9.11 8.25 8.48
N VAL A 351 -8.17 8.18 7.54
CA VAL A 351 -8.41 7.86 6.13
C VAL A 351 -7.53 6.70 5.69
N LYS A 352 -7.96 5.98 4.67
CA LYS A 352 -7.16 4.89 4.08
C LYS A 352 -6.09 5.47 3.17
N ALA A 353 -4.83 5.26 3.52
CA ALA A 353 -3.68 5.60 2.70
C ALA A 353 -3.15 4.36 1.99
N TYR A 354 -2.87 4.48 0.70
CA TYR A 354 -2.19 3.47 -0.09
C TYR A 354 -0.70 3.76 -0.11
N MET A 355 0.08 2.71 0.16
CA MET A 355 1.52 2.78 0.33
C MET A 355 2.23 2.38 -0.95
N ASP A 356 3.44 2.93 -1.17
CA ASP A 356 4.29 2.66 -2.33
C ASP A 356 4.79 1.20 -2.45
N ASN A 357 4.52 0.35 -1.46
CA ASN A 357 4.77 -1.09 -1.48
C ASN A 357 3.52 -1.94 -1.84
N GLY A 358 2.42 -1.28 -2.25
CA GLY A 358 1.16 -1.92 -2.62
C GLY A 358 0.25 -2.31 -1.45
N THR A 359 0.64 -1.98 -0.22
CA THR A 359 -0.18 -2.15 0.99
C THR A 359 -1.05 -0.91 1.25
N PHE A 360 -1.91 -0.95 2.27
CA PHE A 360 -2.62 0.24 2.75
C PHE A 360 -2.60 0.32 4.26
N LYS A 361 -2.84 1.49 4.83
CA LYS A 361 -3.02 1.67 6.28
C LYS A 361 -4.01 2.78 6.56
N ASP A 362 -4.64 2.73 7.73
CA ASP A 362 -5.44 3.85 8.20
C ASP A 362 -4.50 4.89 8.84
N VAL A 363 -4.57 6.13 8.38
CA VAL A 363 -3.75 7.26 8.86
C VAL A 363 -4.63 8.34 9.46
N ALA A 364 -4.16 8.97 10.53
CA ALA A 364 -4.85 10.11 11.13
C ALA A 364 -4.94 11.28 10.13
N VAL A 365 -6.05 12.00 10.19
CA VAL A 365 -6.31 13.17 9.35
C VAL A 365 -6.80 14.34 10.21
N ASP A 366 -6.22 15.51 9.96
CA ASP A 366 -6.63 16.75 10.61
C ASP A 366 -7.46 17.59 9.64
N TRP A 367 -8.78 17.61 9.87
CA TRP A 367 -9.75 18.28 8.99
C TRP A 367 -9.89 19.78 9.27
N THR A 368 -9.97 20.55 8.20
CA THR A 368 -10.32 21.98 8.17
C THR A 368 -11.52 22.18 7.26
N LYS A 369 -12.51 22.96 7.70
CA LYS A 369 -13.68 23.29 6.87
C LYS A 369 -13.30 24.29 5.77
N SER A 370 -13.69 24.01 4.52
CA SER A 370 -13.45 24.91 3.39
C SER A 370 -14.28 26.19 3.48
N SER A 371 -13.73 27.33 3.05
CA SER A 371 -14.37 28.64 3.14
C SER A 371 -15.41 28.92 2.04
N ASN A 372 -15.37 28.18 0.93
CA ASN A 372 -16.14 28.47 -0.30
C ASN A 372 -17.25 27.43 -0.56
N THR A 373 -17.80 26.85 0.50
CA THR A 373 -18.72 25.72 0.39
C THR A 373 -20.18 26.17 0.37
N ASN A 374 -21.01 25.62 -0.55
CA ASN A 374 -22.45 25.86 -0.54
C ASN A 374 -23.08 24.92 0.50
N GLU A 375 -23.22 25.38 1.74
CA GLU A 375 -23.62 24.53 2.87
C GLU A 375 -24.95 23.76 2.71
N ALA A 376 -25.81 24.25 1.82
CA ALA A 376 -27.07 23.61 1.48
C ALA A 376 -26.90 22.48 0.46
N ILE A 377 -25.84 22.47 -0.36
CA ILE A 377 -25.69 21.55 -1.50
C ILE A 377 -24.49 20.62 -1.34
N VAL A 378 -23.32 21.17 -1.02
CA VAL A 378 -22.08 20.41 -0.78
C VAL A 378 -21.33 21.07 0.37
N ARG A 379 -20.91 20.30 1.38
CA ARG A 379 -20.01 20.76 2.45
C ARG A 379 -18.63 20.12 2.26
N GLU A 380 -17.65 20.94 1.95
CA GLU A 380 -16.27 20.53 1.63
C GLU A 380 -15.34 20.74 2.85
N TYR A 381 -14.48 19.75 3.08
CA TYR A 381 -13.42 19.77 4.07
C TYR A 381 -12.10 19.37 3.42
N THR A 382 -11.02 20.05 3.81
CA THR A 382 -9.65 19.66 3.46
C THR A 382 -8.96 19.06 4.67
N GLY A 383 -8.27 17.94 4.48
CA GLY A 383 -7.60 17.18 5.52
C GLY A 383 -6.11 17.09 5.28
N SER A 384 -5.32 17.45 6.29
CA SER A 384 -3.86 17.24 6.26
C SER A 384 -3.49 15.90 6.88
N VAL A 385 -2.54 15.19 6.26
CA VAL A 385 -2.05 13.89 6.72
C VAL A 385 -0.52 13.94 6.82
N LYS A 386 0.03 13.58 7.98
CA LYS A 386 1.48 13.56 8.19
C LYS A 386 2.16 12.63 7.19
N GLY A 387 3.16 13.16 6.46
CA GLY A 387 3.92 12.40 5.48
C GLY A 387 3.26 12.29 4.10
N TYR A 388 2.13 12.95 3.87
CA TYR A 388 1.50 13.09 2.56
C TYR A 388 1.55 14.57 2.13
N PRO A 389 2.11 14.90 0.95
CA PRO A 389 2.36 16.30 0.56
C PRO A 389 1.11 17.06 0.08
N SER A 390 0.01 16.36 -0.18
CA SER A 390 -1.23 16.93 -0.69
C SER A 390 -2.34 16.91 0.36
N ASP A 391 -3.32 17.79 0.20
CA ASP A 391 -4.55 17.73 1.00
C ASP A 391 -5.44 16.58 0.53
N VAL A 392 -6.18 15.99 1.47
CA VAL A 392 -7.26 15.02 1.22
C VAL A 392 -8.58 15.79 1.24
N THR A 393 -9.48 15.57 0.29
CA THR A 393 -10.81 16.20 0.34
C THR A 393 -11.87 15.27 0.89
N LEU A 394 -12.82 15.85 1.63
CA LEU A 394 -14.03 15.20 2.08
C LEU A 394 -15.24 16.06 1.72
N ASP A 395 -16.07 15.55 0.83
CA ASP A 395 -17.26 16.20 0.30
C ASP A 395 -18.52 15.54 0.85
N PHE A 396 -19.31 16.30 1.60
CA PHE A 396 -20.67 15.91 1.96
C PHE A 396 -21.66 16.49 0.96
N VAL A 397 -22.13 15.66 0.04
CA VAL A 397 -23.23 16.01 -0.86
C VAL A 397 -24.54 15.91 -0.08
N ILE A 398 -25.22 17.05 0.03
CA ILE A 398 -26.48 17.17 0.75
C ILE A 398 -27.62 16.72 -0.16
N LYS A 399 -28.45 15.81 0.34
CA LYS A 399 -29.58 15.22 -0.36
C LYS A 399 -30.90 15.69 0.25
N HIS A 400 -31.80 16.19 -0.60
CA HIS A 400 -33.09 16.74 -0.20
C HIS A 400 -34.22 15.83 -0.63
N LYS A 401 -35.07 15.40 0.31
CA LYS A 401 -36.16 14.47 -0.01
C LYS A 401 -37.21 15.15 -0.87
N ILE A 402 -37.67 14.43 -1.89
CA ILE A 402 -38.84 14.85 -2.69
C ILE A 402 -40.09 14.77 -1.81
N MET A 403 -40.21 13.70 -1.02
CA MET A 403 -41.30 13.52 -0.06
C MET A 403 -41.08 14.39 1.18
N GLY A 404 -42.06 15.19 1.57
CA GLY A 404 -42.00 16.06 2.73
C GLY A 404 -43.09 17.13 2.74
N LYS A 405 -43.07 17.98 3.77
CA LYS A 405 -43.96 19.14 3.87
C LYS A 405 -43.25 20.38 3.34
N SER A 406 -43.96 21.20 2.57
CA SER A 406 -43.44 22.48 2.13
C SER A 406 -43.15 23.42 3.29
N VAL A 407 -42.06 24.17 3.14
CA VAL A 407 -41.59 25.17 4.09
C VAL A 407 -41.99 26.57 3.61
N LEU A 408 -41.87 26.84 2.31
CA LEU A 408 -42.27 28.10 1.70
C LEU A 408 -43.78 28.14 1.43
N SER A 409 -44.38 29.31 1.65
CA SER A 409 -45.77 29.60 1.30
C SER A 409 -45.92 30.01 -0.17
N ALA A 410 -47.12 29.79 -0.74
CA ALA A 410 -47.46 30.22 -2.10
C ALA A 410 -47.19 31.71 -2.35
N LYS A 411 -47.38 32.56 -1.33
CA LYS A 411 -47.07 33.99 -1.40
C LYS A 411 -45.57 34.26 -1.57
N GLN A 412 -44.71 33.55 -0.84
CA GLN A 412 -43.25 33.71 -0.98
C GLN A 412 -42.76 33.27 -2.35
N LEU A 413 -43.27 32.13 -2.84
CA LEU A 413 -42.99 31.62 -4.19
C LEU A 413 -43.44 32.62 -5.27
N THR A 414 -44.65 33.16 -5.13
CA THR A 414 -45.22 34.16 -6.05
C THR A 414 -44.38 35.43 -6.09
N ASN A 415 -44.00 35.96 -4.92
CA ASN A 415 -43.21 37.18 -4.84
C ASN A 415 -41.86 37.02 -5.55
N PHE A 416 -41.15 35.91 -5.30
CA PHE A 416 -39.88 35.62 -5.94
C PHE A 416 -40.01 35.56 -7.47
N VAL A 417 -41.00 34.83 -8.00
CA VAL A 417 -41.17 34.73 -9.45
C VAL A 417 -41.54 36.08 -10.07
N LYS A 418 -42.34 36.91 -9.40
CA LYS A 418 -42.75 38.24 -9.90
C LYS A 418 -41.60 39.22 -10.09
N GLU A 419 -40.46 39.03 -9.42
CA GLU A 419 -39.24 39.80 -9.69
C GLU A 419 -38.69 39.55 -11.10
N TYR A 420 -38.91 38.36 -11.64
CA TYR A 420 -38.43 37.94 -12.96
C TYR A 420 -39.54 37.93 -14.02
N ASN A 421 -40.78 37.67 -13.62
CA ASN A 421 -41.96 37.56 -14.46
C ASN A 421 -43.15 38.29 -13.80
N PRO A 422 -43.30 39.61 -14.01
CA PRO A 422 -44.34 40.42 -13.37
C PRO A 422 -45.78 39.94 -13.61
N ASP A 423 -46.02 39.27 -14.74
CA ASP A 423 -47.33 38.76 -15.17
C ASP A 423 -47.64 37.35 -14.65
N PHE A 424 -46.78 36.81 -13.76
CA PHE A 424 -46.96 35.47 -13.19
C PHE A 424 -48.30 35.30 -12.47
N ASN A 425 -49.04 34.24 -12.83
CA ASN A 425 -50.32 33.87 -12.21
C ASN A 425 -50.09 33.21 -10.82
N PRO A 426 -50.48 33.87 -9.70
CA PRO A 426 -50.29 33.33 -8.35
C PRO A 426 -51.00 32.01 -8.06
N GLU A 427 -52.11 31.71 -8.76
CA GLU A 427 -52.87 30.47 -8.59
C GLU A 427 -52.01 29.23 -8.85
N ILE A 428 -50.97 29.36 -9.68
CA ILE A 428 -50.00 28.28 -9.93
C ILE A 428 -49.25 27.95 -8.63
N ALA A 429 -48.74 28.95 -7.92
CA ALA A 429 -48.01 28.72 -6.66
C ALA A 429 -48.91 28.12 -5.57
N GLU A 430 -50.18 28.52 -5.51
CA GLU A 430 -51.18 27.95 -4.60
C GLU A 430 -51.41 26.46 -4.92
N ALA A 431 -51.62 26.13 -6.19
CA ALA A 431 -51.80 24.75 -6.65
C ALA A 431 -50.60 23.85 -6.29
N PHE A 432 -49.36 24.33 -6.44
CA PHE A 432 -48.17 23.55 -6.05
C PHE A 432 -48.14 23.20 -4.56
N ILE A 433 -48.54 24.12 -3.69
CA ILE A 433 -48.60 23.86 -2.24
C ILE A 433 -49.75 22.91 -1.91
N ASP A 434 -50.93 23.14 -2.46
CA ASP A 434 -52.12 22.33 -2.16
C ASP A 434 -51.99 20.89 -2.67
N VAL A 435 -51.61 20.72 -3.94
CA VAL A 435 -51.39 19.39 -4.51
C VAL A 435 -50.17 18.72 -3.86
N GLY A 436 -49.08 19.46 -3.62
CA GLY A 436 -47.92 18.95 -2.89
C GLY A 436 -48.31 18.34 -1.54
N ASN A 437 -49.16 19.03 -0.77
CA ASN A 437 -49.68 18.53 0.50
C ASN A 437 -50.50 17.24 0.35
N LYS A 438 -51.34 17.11 -0.69
CA LYS A 438 -52.11 15.87 -0.97
C LYS A 438 -51.19 14.68 -1.22
N TYR A 439 -50.11 14.89 -1.98
CA TYR A 439 -49.16 13.83 -2.33
C TYR A 439 -48.06 13.62 -1.28
N GLY A 440 -47.95 14.50 -0.28
CA GLY A 440 -46.85 14.51 0.69
C GLY A 440 -45.50 14.81 0.03
N ILE A 441 -45.52 15.61 -1.05
CA ILE A 441 -44.34 16.08 -1.78
C ILE A 441 -44.05 17.52 -1.39
N ARG A 442 -42.75 17.88 -1.36
CA ARG A 442 -42.26 19.26 -1.23
C ARG A 442 -42.71 20.11 -2.43
N GLY A 443 -43.95 20.60 -2.38
CA GLY A 443 -44.59 21.42 -3.42
C GLY A 443 -43.83 22.71 -3.74
N ASP A 444 -43.23 23.31 -2.72
CA ASP A 444 -42.29 24.42 -2.81
C ASP A 444 -41.04 24.13 -3.65
N ILE A 445 -40.45 22.93 -3.55
CA ILE A 445 -39.28 22.56 -4.36
C ILE A 445 -39.71 22.11 -5.76
N ALA A 446 -40.85 21.40 -5.89
CA ALA A 446 -41.45 21.10 -7.19
C ALA A 446 -41.78 22.37 -8.00
N PHE A 447 -42.20 23.44 -7.32
CA PHE A 447 -42.37 24.74 -7.95
C PHE A 447 -41.04 25.30 -8.48
N CYS A 448 -39.94 25.14 -7.73
CA CYS A 448 -38.60 25.54 -8.17
C CYS A 448 -38.13 24.74 -9.39
N GLN A 449 -38.49 23.46 -9.48
CA GLN A 449 -38.30 22.67 -10.70
C GLN A 449 -39.01 23.32 -11.88
N SER A 450 -40.26 23.76 -11.72
CA SER A 450 -40.98 24.45 -12.79
C SER A 450 -40.38 25.81 -13.15
N ILE A 451 -39.83 26.56 -12.18
CA ILE A 451 -39.04 27.77 -12.49
C ILE A 451 -37.88 27.43 -13.42
N HIS A 452 -37.16 26.35 -13.13
CA HIS A 452 -36.02 25.88 -13.93
C HIS A 452 -36.46 25.48 -15.34
N GLU A 453 -37.49 24.64 -15.46
CA GLU A 453 -37.99 24.09 -16.74
C GLU A 453 -38.56 25.15 -17.67
N THR A 454 -39.27 26.14 -17.11
CA THR A 454 -40.03 27.12 -17.90
C THR A 454 -39.34 28.47 -18.04
N GLY A 455 -38.19 28.65 -17.39
CA GLY A 455 -37.51 29.94 -17.30
C GLY A 455 -38.36 30.99 -16.58
N TYR A 456 -38.71 30.72 -15.32
CA TYR A 456 -39.58 31.58 -14.49
C TYR A 456 -41.00 31.75 -15.06
N PHE A 457 -41.59 30.66 -15.59
CA PHE A 457 -42.92 30.62 -16.18
C PHE A 457 -43.09 31.55 -17.39
N LYS A 458 -42.01 31.81 -18.12
CA LYS A 458 -42.01 32.57 -19.38
C LYS A 458 -42.19 31.69 -20.61
N PHE A 459 -41.93 30.38 -20.49
CA PHE A 459 -42.13 29.38 -21.53
C PHE A 459 -41.37 29.69 -22.83
N GLY A 460 -40.05 29.85 -22.72
CA GLY A 460 -39.18 30.17 -23.87
C GLY A 460 -38.84 29.01 -24.80
N GLY A 461 -39.41 27.81 -24.56
CA GLY A 461 -39.11 26.57 -25.30
C GLY A 461 -40.31 26.03 -26.09
N ASP A 462 -40.32 24.71 -26.33
CA ASP A 462 -41.37 24.04 -27.11
C ASP A 462 -42.73 23.99 -26.38
N VAL A 463 -42.71 23.99 -25.05
CA VAL A 463 -43.91 23.98 -24.21
C VAL A 463 -44.46 25.40 -24.06
N LYS A 464 -45.77 25.57 -24.25
CA LYS A 464 -46.46 26.86 -24.20
C LYS A 464 -47.22 27.08 -22.89
N PRO A 465 -47.44 28.34 -22.47
CA PRO A 465 -48.16 28.66 -21.23
C PRO A 465 -49.56 28.04 -21.14
N GLU A 466 -50.28 27.95 -22.25
CA GLU A 466 -51.67 27.45 -22.28
C GLU A 466 -51.77 25.93 -22.08
N GLN A 467 -50.64 25.21 -22.11
CA GLN A 467 -50.61 23.76 -21.92
C GLN A 467 -50.70 23.34 -20.44
N ASN A 468 -50.54 24.27 -19.49
CA ASN A 468 -50.41 23.97 -18.05
C ASN A 468 -49.34 22.88 -17.76
N ASN A 469 -48.35 22.71 -18.64
CA ASN A 469 -47.33 21.68 -18.52
C ASN A 469 -46.05 22.27 -17.91
N PHE A 470 -46.08 22.48 -16.59
CA PHE A 470 -45.03 23.21 -15.86
C PHE A 470 -43.72 22.43 -15.68
N ALA A 471 -43.67 21.16 -16.12
CA ALA A 471 -42.52 20.29 -15.94
C ALA A 471 -42.02 19.65 -17.25
N GLY A 472 -42.53 20.13 -18.40
CA GLY A 472 -42.15 19.60 -19.71
C GLY A 472 -42.51 18.13 -19.93
N ILE A 473 -43.57 17.62 -19.29
CA ILE A 473 -44.00 16.22 -19.37
C ILE A 473 -44.23 15.85 -20.84
N GLY A 474 -43.42 14.93 -21.36
CA GLY A 474 -43.52 14.45 -22.74
C GLY A 474 -42.90 15.35 -23.81
N ALA A 475 -42.34 16.51 -23.45
CA ALA A 475 -41.58 17.33 -24.38
C ALA A 475 -40.21 16.67 -24.65
N THR A 476 -39.76 16.70 -25.90
CA THR A 476 -38.50 16.05 -26.32
C THR A 476 -37.52 17.01 -26.99
N GLY A 477 -37.83 18.30 -27.06
CA GLY A 477 -37.10 19.26 -27.89
C GLY A 477 -37.42 19.10 -29.39
N GLY A 478 -36.94 20.04 -30.21
CA GLY A 478 -37.07 20.00 -31.66
C GLY A 478 -38.48 20.29 -32.18
N GLY A 479 -39.28 21.06 -31.44
CA GLY A 479 -40.64 21.43 -31.82
C GLY A 479 -41.73 20.49 -31.31
N ASN A 480 -41.40 19.51 -30.45
CA ASN A 480 -42.40 18.65 -29.80
C ASN A 480 -42.85 19.27 -28.46
N PRO A 481 -44.07 19.82 -28.37
CA PRO A 481 -44.54 20.59 -27.22
C PRO A 481 -44.90 19.72 -26.01
N GLY A 482 -44.87 18.39 -26.14
CA GLY A 482 -45.26 17.47 -25.08
C GLY A 482 -46.76 17.51 -24.77
N ASN A 483 -47.10 17.14 -23.54
CA ASN A 483 -48.49 16.99 -23.10
C ASN A 483 -49.15 18.34 -22.76
N SER A 484 -50.47 18.35 -22.69
CA SER A 484 -51.27 19.51 -22.27
C SER A 484 -52.32 19.08 -21.26
N PHE A 485 -52.59 19.95 -20.29
CA PHE A 485 -53.53 19.70 -19.19
C PHE A 485 -54.58 20.81 -19.14
N SER A 486 -55.82 20.45 -18.83
CA SER A 486 -56.99 21.33 -19.00
C SER A 486 -57.03 22.44 -17.97
N THR A 487 -56.41 22.24 -16.80
CA THR A 487 -56.38 23.19 -15.69
C THR A 487 -54.99 23.28 -15.07
N ILE A 488 -54.74 24.36 -14.33
CA ILE A 488 -53.51 24.52 -13.53
C ILE A 488 -53.35 23.36 -12.55
N GLU A 489 -54.42 23.00 -11.82
CA GLU A 489 -54.40 21.90 -10.84
C GLU A 489 -54.05 20.56 -11.51
N GLU A 490 -54.62 20.26 -12.69
CA GLU A 490 -54.33 19.05 -13.45
C GLU A 490 -52.86 18.99 -13.89
N GLY A 491 -52.32 20.12 -14.38
CA GLY A 491 -50.92 20.24 -14.76
C GLY A 491 -49.94 20.04 -13.61
N VAL A 492 -50.22 20.67 -12.46
CA VAL A 492 -49.44 20.47 -11.23
C VAL A 492 -49.56 19.02 -10.74
N THR A 493 -50.75 18.44 -10.78
CA THR A 493 -51.00 17.05 -10.38
C THR A 493 -50.20 16.07 -11.23
N ALA A 494 -50.12 16.28 -12.55
CA ALA A 494 -49.29 15.46 -13.41
C ALA A 494 -47.80 15.50 -13.02
N GLN A 495 -47.27 16.68 -12.71
CA GLN A 495 -45.88 16.80 -12.23
C GLN A 495 -45.68 16.11 -10.88
N MET A 496 -46.60 16.29 -9.92
CA MET A 496 -46.53 15.65 -8.61
C MET A 496 -46.59 14.13 -8.74
N GLN A 497 -47.44 13.59 -9.62
CA GLN A 497 -47.50 12.15 -9.89
C GLN A 497 -46.19 11.64 -10.51
N HIS A 498 -45.58 12.38 -11.45
CA HIS A 498 -44.31 11.98 -12.03
C HIS A 498 -43.19 11.93 -10.97
N LEU A 499 -43.12 12.96 -10.10
CA LEU A 499 -42.20 12.98 -8.95
C LEU A 499 -42.52 11.86 -7.95
N TYR A 500 -43.80 11.59 -7.69
CA TYR A 500 -44.26 10.53 -6.79
C TYR A 500 -43.86 9.13 -7.30
N ALA A 501 -43.88 8.92 -8.62
CA ALA A 501 -43.41 7.69 -9.23
C ALA A 501 -41.90 7.49 -9.01
N TYR A 502 -41.10 8.55 -9.10
CA TYR A 502 -39.66 8.50 -8.80
C TYR A 502 -39.36 8.35 -7.32
N ALA A 503 -40.10 9.02 -6.43
CA ALA A 503 -39.77 9.11 -5.02
C ALA A 503 -40.41 8.03 -4.13
N SER A 504 -41.49 7.39 -4.58
CA SER A 504 -42.30 6.49 -3.74
C SER A 504 -42.74 5.24 -4.49
N THR A 505 -42.85 4.12 -3.78
CA THR A 505 -43.46 2.86 -4.26
C THR A 505 -44.94 2.71 -3.87
N LYS A 506 -45.48 3.64 -3.06
CA LYS A 506 -46.85 3.57 -2.56
C LYS A 506 -47.88 3.77 -3.68
N ALA A 507 -49.11 3.30 -3.48
CA ALA A 507 -50.24 3.70 -4.35
C ALA A 507 -50.41 5.23 -4.32
N LEU A 508 -51.11 5.78 -5.32
CA LEU A 508 -51.51 7.19 -5.29
C LEU A 508 -52.31 7.46 -3.99
N PRO A 509 -52.29 8.69 -3.45
CA PRO A 509 -53.10 9.05 -2.29
C PRO A 509 -54.58 8.71 -2.51
N ASP A 510 -55.27 8.36 -1.43
CA ASP A 510 -56.68 7.94 -1.50
C ASP A 510 -57.55 9.03 -2.14
N GLY A 511 -58.30 8.67 -3.18
CA GLY A 511 -59.20 9.57 -3.91
C GLY A 511 -58.55 10.32 -5.09
N GLU A 512 -57.25 10.16 -5.33
CA GLU A 512 -56.57 10.76 -6.48
C GLU A 512 -56.63 9.85 -7.72
N GLU A 513 -56.98 10.44 -8.87
CA GLU A 513 -56.97 9.75 -10.17
C GLU A 513 -55.64 9.96 -10.90
N LEU A 514 -55.26 9.01 -11.76
CA LEU A 514 -54.02 9.12 -12.54
C LEU A 514 -54.17 10.14 -13.68
N VAL A 515 -53.40 11.22 -13.61
CA VAL A 515 -53.36 12.34 -14.56
C VAL A 515 -52.08 12.29 -15.42
N ASP A 516 -50.93 11.90 -14.85
CA ASP A 516 -49.68 11.80 -15.61
C ASP A 516 -49.72 10.61 -16.58
N PRO A 517 -49.77 10.84 -17.91
CA PRO A 517 -49.84 9.76 -18.89
C PRO A 517 -48.50 9.00 -19.01
N ARG A 518 -47.42 9.51 -18.39
CA ARG A 518 -46.11 8.86 -18.36
C ARG A 518 -45.85 8.12 -17.05
N PHE A 519 -46.77 8.15 -16.09
CA PHE A 519 -46.60 7.53 -14.77
C PHE A 519 -46.25 6.04 -14.87
N THR A 520 -46.91 5.33 -15.80
CA THR A 520 -46.71 3.89 -16.04
C THR A 520 -45.45 3.55 -16.84
N LEU A 521 -44.81 4.55 -17.47
CA LEU A 521 -43.54 4.37 -18.16
C LEU A 521 -42.37 4.19 -17.18
N ILE A 522 -42.52 4.67 -15.94
CA ILE A 522 -41.58 4.41 -14.85
C ILE A 522 -41.83 3.00 -14.32
N LYS A 523 -41.21 2.01 -14.99
CA LYS A 523 -41.39 0.58 -14.70
C LYS A 523 -40.96 0.18 -13.28
N VAL A 524 -39.97 0.86 -12.73
CA VAL A 524 -39.49 0.67 -11.36
C VAL A 524 -39.62 2.00 -10.63
N ARG A 525 -40.54 2.04 -9.67
CA ARG A 525 -40.86 3.22 -8.86
C ARG A 525 -39.98 3.34 -7.61
N GLY A 526 -39.90 4.53 -7.03
CA GLY A 526 -39.12 4.80 -5.82
C GLY A 526 -37.61 4.79 -6.03
N THR A 527 -37.16 5.01 -7.27
CA THR A 527 -35.73 4.91 -7.61
C THR A 527 -34.96 6.22 -7.39
N ALA A 528 -35.63 7.36 -7.25
CA ALA A 528 -35.02 8.67 -6.98
C ALA A 528 -35.78 9.36 -5.85
N PRO A 529 -35.49 9.01 -4.58
CA PRO A 529 -36.13 9.63 -3.41
C PRO A 529 -35.68 11.08 -3.14
N TYR A 530 -34.53 11.50 -3.69
CA TYR A 530 -33.99 12.85 -3.51
C TYR A 530 -34.01 13.67 -4.81
N TRP A 531 -34.08 15.00 -4.69
CA TRP A 531 -34.08 15.91 -5.84
C TRP A 531 -32.82 15.76 -6.69
N GLU A 532 -31.67 15.56 -6.05
CA GLU A 532 -30.39 15.36 -6.70
C GLU A 532 -30.31 14.06 -7.51
N ASP A 533 -31.18 13.08 -7.25
CA ASP A 533 -31.21 11.81 -7.99
C ASP A 533 -31.93 11.95 -9.35
N LEU A 534 -32.62 13.08 -9.58
CA LEU A 534 -33.40 13.32 -10.80
C LEU A 534 -32.53 13.57 -12.03
N GLY A 535 -31.28 14.01 -11.85
CA GLY A 535 -30.38 14.33 -12.96
C GLY A 535 -29.91 13.14 -13.81
N ALA A 536 -30.26 11.89 -13.49
CA ALA A 536 -30.00 10.75 -14.38
C ALA A 536 -31.30 10.09 -14.88
N LYS A 537 -32.46 10.65 -14.54
CA LYS A 537 -33.77 10.00 -14.70
C LYS A 537 -34.83 10.92 -15.28
N TRP A 538 -34.96 12.10 -14.68
CA TRP A 538 -35.86 13.14 -15.16
C TRP A 538 -35.23 13.89 -16.34
N ALA A 539 -34.02 14.41 -16.14
CA ALA A 539 -33.22 15.07 -17.17
C ALA A 539 -31.96 14.23 -17.36
N CYS A 540 -31.71 13.69 -18.56
CA CYS A 540 -30.51 12.90 -18.88
C CYS A 540 -29.71 13.63 -19.97
N PRO A 541 -28.39 13.87 -19.80
CA PRO A 541 -27.53 13.38 -18.72
C PRO A 541 -27.64 14.17 -17.40
N GLY A 542 -28.40 15.28 -17.38
CA GLY A 542 -28.73 16.08 -16.19
C GLY A 542 -27.55 16.82 -15.54
N TYR A 543 -26.49 17.02 -16.30
CA TYR A 543 -25.36 17.93 -16.06
C TYR A 543 -24.74 18.31 -17.41
N ASP A 544 -23.85 19.29 -17.43
CA ASP A 544 -23.12 19.68 -18.64
C ASP A 544 -21.94 18.75 -18.90
N THR A 545 -22.08 17.86 -19.89
CA THR A 545 -21.03 16.89 -20.27
C THR A 545 -19.85 17.52 -20.99
N SER A 546 -19.91 18.82 -21.33
CA SER A 546 -18.75 19.56 -21.83
C SER A 546 -17.87 20.13 -20.71
N VAL A 547 -18.40 20.19 -19.48
CA VAL A 547 -17.72 20.72 -18.29
C VAL A 547 -17.27 19.59 -17.36
N TYR A 548 -18.10 18.58 -17.15
CA TYR A 548 -17.83 17.48 -16.22
C TYR A 548 -17.69 16.14 -16.93
N ASN A 549 -16.75 15.30 -16.49
CA ASN A 549 -16.50 13.99 -17.07
C ASN A 549 -17.48 12.93 -16.55
N SER A 550 -18.13 13.17 -15.41
CA SER A 550 -19.10 12.25 -14.82
C SER A 550 -20.21 12.96 -14.04
N PHE A 551 -21.31 12.24 -13.81
CA PHE A 551 -22.40 12.72 -12.96
C PHE A 551 -21.93 12.96 -11.51
N GLU A 552 -21.01 12.13 -11.01
CA GLU A 552 -20.46 12.28 -9.66
C GLU A 552 -19.62 13.55 -9.52
N GLU A 553 -18.79 13.86 -10.51
CA GLU A 553 -18.01 15.11 -10.56
C GLU A 553 -18.93 16.35 -10.58
N ALA A 554 -20.02 16.28 -11.35
CA ALA A 554 -21.03 17.34 -11.37
C ALA A 554 -21.78 17.45 -10.03
N MET A 555 -22.03 16.33 -9.35
CA MET A 555 -22.66 16.28 -8.01
C MET A 555 -21.75 16.92 -6.95
N ILE A 556 -20.46 16.62 -6.95
CA ILE A 556 -19.47 17.24 -6.04
C ILE A 556 -19.36 18.73 -6.32
N SER A 557 -19.49 19.14 -7.59
CA SER A 557 -19.45 20.54 -7.99
C SER A 557 -20.76 21.31 -7.75
N GLY A 558 -21.82 20.66 -7.24
CA GLY A 558 -23.12 21.31 -7.02
C GLY A 558 -23.89 21.66 -8.30
N ALA A 559 -23.55 21.05 -9.44
CA ALA A 559 -23.95 21.52 -10.77
C ALA A 559 -24.95 20.61 -11.50
N THR A 560 -25.50 19.60 -10.82
CA THR A 560 -26.52 18.74 -11.43
C THR A 560 -27.88 19.41 -11.52
N TYR A 561 -28.76 18.86 -12.36
CA TYR A 561 -30.15 19.26 -12.51
C TYR A 561 -30.87 19.44 -11.16
N GLY A 562 -30.79 18.43 -10.28
CA GLY A 562 -31.41 18.51 -8.96
C GLY A 562 -30.83 19.60 -8.08
N GLN A 563 -29.51 19.79 -8.11
CA GLN A 563 -28.82 20.83 -7.33
C GLN A 563 -29.12 22.24 -7.84
N ASN A 564 -29.37 22.41 -9.14
CA ASN A 564 -29.85 23.67 -9.70
C ASN A 564 -31.27 24.02 -9.19
N ILE A 565 -32.14 23.02 -9.04
CA ILE A 565 -33.48 23.20 -8.44
C ILE A 565 -33.35 23.62 -6.97
N ILE A 566 -32.50 22.93 -6.21
CA ILE A 566 -32.23 23.27 -4.81
C ILE A 566 -31.60 24.66 -4.68
N SER A 567 -30.72 25.07 -5.61
CA SER A 567 -30.14 26.41 -5.65
C SER A 567 -31.21 27.49 -5.82
N ILE A 568 -32.23 27.26 -6.65
CA ILE A 568 -33.37 28.17 -6.78
C ILE A 568 -34.14 28.22 -5.46
N TYR A 569 -34.47 27.07 -4.88
CA TYR A 569 -35.17 27.00 -3.59
C TYR A 569 -34.42 27.75 -2.47
N GLN A 570 -33.10 27.59 -2.38
CA GLN A 570 -32.28 28.27 -1.39
C GLN A 570 -32.31 29.80 -1.56
N ARG A 571 -32.25 30.30 -2.79
CA ARG A 571 -32.39 31.74 -3.07
C ARG A 571 -33.73 32.31 -2.60
N ILE A 572 -34.81 31.52 -2.67
CA ILE A 572 -36.11 31.96 -2.14
C ILE A 572 -36.10 32.00 -0.61
N ILE A 573 -35.47 31.01 0.05
CA ILE A 573 -35.30 31.01 1.50
C ILE A 573 -34.49 32.22 1.96
N ASP A 574 -33.36 32.49 1.31
CA ASP A 574 -32.43 33.55 1.72
C ASP A 574 -33.03 34.95 1.52
N ASN A 575 -33.93 35.13 0.55
CA ASN A 575 -34.65 36.38 0.34
C ASN A 575 -35.79 36.63 1.35
N VAL A 576 -36.15 35.61 2.14
CA VAL A 576 -37.27 35.64 3.10
C VAL A 576 -36.79 35.83 4.55
N GLN A 577 -35.58 35.36 4.87
CA GLN A 577 -34.92 35.54 6.17
C GLN A 577 -34.26 36.92 6.25
#